data_AF-X0UKK8-F1
#
_entry.id   AF-X0UKK8-F1
#
_cell.length_a   1.000
_cell.length_b   1.000
_cell.length_c   1.000
_cell.angle_alpha   90.00
_cell.angle_beta   90.00
_cell.angle_gamma   90.00
#
_symmetry.space_group_name_H-M   'P 1'
#
loop_
_entity.id
_entity.type
_entity.pdbx_description
1 polymer ?
#
loop_
_entity_poly.entity_id
_entity_poly.type
_entity_poly.pdbx_seq_one_letter_code
_entity_poly.pdbx_strand_id
1 'polypeptide(L)'
;MGKVKKAVISYRGGYKYQLAANYIVQIGIKPENNINTKFIVLSTEGMLSILRGYAWDGASGGYPDLKKIMRGSLIHDALYQLIRMKLLTLGDRKQADKELRKA
;
A
#
# COMPACT_ATOMS: atom_id res chain seq x y z
N MET A 1 -15.17 44.20 -7.95
CA MET A 1 -15.28 43.34 -6.74
C MET A 1 -15.18 41.87 -7.17
N GLY A 2 -14.03 41.22 -6.99
CA GLY A 2 -13.83 39.82 -7.39
C GLY A 2 -14.49 38.85 -6.42
N LYS A 3 -15.31 37.92 -6.91
CA LYS A 3 -15.95 36.88 -6.08
C LYS A 3 -14.87 35.95 -5.51
N VAL A 4 -14.74 35.89 -4.19
CA VAL A 4 -13.89 34.91 -3.51
C VAL A 4 -14.50 33.51 -3.73
N LYS A 5 -13.75 32.60 -4.36
CA LYS A 5 -14.14 31.19 -4.45
C LYS A 5 -14.15 30.60 -3.03
N LYS A 6 -15.32 30.13 -2.59
CA LYS A 6 -15.48 29.41 -1.32
C LYS A 6 -14.58 28.17 -1.36
N ALA A 7 -13.64 28.07 -0.43
CA ALA A 7 -12.77 26.89 -0.32
C ALA A 7 -13.65 25.68 0.05
N VAL A 8 -13.72 24.69 -0.85
CA VAL A 8 -14.42 23.43 -0.60
C VAL A 8 -13.41 22.45 -0.02
N ILE A 9 -13.75 21.84 1.12
CA ILE A 9 -12.91 20.82 1.74
C ILE A 9 -13.13 19.50 0.99
N SER A 10 -12.07 18.90 0.47
CA SER A 10 -12.11 17.59 -0.18
C SER A 10 -11.57 16.54 0.78
N TYR A 11 -12.41 15.56 1.16
CA TYR A 11 -12.00 14.44 2.00
C TYR A 11 -11.88 13.15 1.18
N ARG A 12 -10.96 12.27 1.59
CA ARG A 12 -10.92 10.88 1.13
C ARG A 12 -11.43 10.00 2.27
N GLY A 13 -12.65 9.50 2.14
CA GLY A 13 -13.17 8.45 3.02
C GLY A 13 -12.67 7.08 2.58
N GLY A 14 -12.84 6.06 3.44
CA GLY A 14 -12.54 4.67 3.10
C GLY A 14 -11.08 4.27 3.27
N TYR A 15 -10.38 4.85 4.25
CA TYR A 15 -9.10 4.34 4.73
C TYR A 15 -9.06 4.43 6.25
N LYS A 16 -8.78 3.32 6.94
CA LYS A 16 -8.71 3.27 8.41
C LYS A 16 -7.37 3.79 8.94
N TYR A 17 -6.32 3.66 8.15
CA TYR A 17 -4.94 3.97 8.56
C TYR A 17 -4.19 4.78 7.53
N GLN A 18 -3.20 5.55 7.98
CA GLN A 18 -2.26 6.26 7.14
C GLN A 18 -0.84 6.18 7.72
N LEU A 19 0.16 5.95 6.87
CA LEU A 19 1.55 5.87 7.30
C LEU A 19 2.07 7.23 7.75
N ALA A 20 2.51 7.30 9.00
CA ALA A 20 3.20 8.46 9.56
C ALA A 20 4.68 8.54 9.15
N ALA A 21 5.27 7.47 8.60
CA ALA A 21 6.63 7.43 8.09
C ALA A 21 6.75 6.37 6.99
N ASN A 22 7.82 6.41 6.21
CA ASN A 22 8.09 5.37 5.21
C ASN A 22 8.24 4.01 5.92
N TYR A 23 7.71 2.96 5.30
CA TYR A 23 7.89 1.58 5.71
C TYR A 23 8.61 0.83 4.60
N ILE A 24 9.76 0.24 4.93
CA ILE A 24 10.62 -0.43 3.97
C ILE A 24 10.80 -1.88 4.41
N VAL A 25 10.60 -2.82 3.49
CA VAL A 25 10.67 -4.25 3.77
C VAL A 25 11.14 -5.04 2.55
N GLN A 26 11.95 -6.06 2.78
CA GLN A 26 12.34 -7.02 1.75
C GLN A 26 11.21 -8.05 1.57
N ILE A 27 10.76 -8.24 0.33
CA ILE A 27 9.72 -9.22 -0.03
C ILE A 27 10.22 -10.21 -1.09
N GLY A 28 9.42 -11.24 -1.35
CA GLY A 28 9.72 -12.26 -2.36
C GLY A 28 9.33 -11.93 -3.80
N ILE A 29 8.64 -10.80 -4.05
CA ILE A 29 8.24 -10.38 -5.41
C ILE A 29 9.36 -9.54 -6.02
N LYS A 30 9.79 -9.90 -7.22
CA LYS A 30 10.84 -9.23 -7.99
C LYS A 30 10.32 -8.88 -9.38
N PRO A 31 9.89 -7.64 -9.63
CA PRO A 31 9.40 -7.23 -10.94
C PRO A 31 10.55 -7.15 -11.95
N GLU A 32 10.24 -7.20 -13.24
CA GLU A 32 11.23 -7.05 -14.33
C GLU A 32 11.85 -5.64 -14.36
N ASN A 33 11.09 -4.63 -13.95
CA ASN A 33 11.51 -3.24 -13.90
C ASN A 33 11.13 -2.61 -12.56
N ASN A 34 11.87 -1.59 -12.15
CA ASN A 34 11.52 -0.81 -10.96
C ASN A 34 10.13 -0.20 -11.10
N ILE A 35 9.29 -0.43 -10.10
CA ILE A 35 7.95 0.15 -10.04
C ILE A 35 8.02 1.39 -9.16
N ASN A 36 7.62 2.54 -9.72
CA ASN A 36 7.59 3.81 -9.01
C ASN A 36 6.20 4.43 -9.12
N THR A 37 5.52 4.56 -7.99
CA THR A 37 4.25 5.27 -7.86
C THR A 37 4.38 6.38 -6.83
N LYS A 38 3.32 7.18 -6.63
CA LYS A 38 3.32 8.25 -5.62
C LYS A 38 3.63 7.75 -4.19
N PHE A 39 3.22 6.52 -3.85
CA PHE A 39 3.30 6.01 -2.48
C PHE A 39 3.91 4.62 -2.35
N ILE A 40 4.20 3.94 -3.45
CA ILE A 40 4.74 2.58 -3.46
C ILE A 40 5.89 2.56 -4.46
N VAL A 41 7.06 2.14 -3.98
CA VAL A 41 8.23 1.82 -4.79
C VAL A 41 8.56 0.35 -4.57
N LEU A 42 8.80 -0.38 -5.65
CA LEU A 42 9.26 -1.77 -5.59
C LEU A 42 10.45 -1.94 -6.52
N SER A 43 11.61 -2.25 -5.95
CA SER A 43 12.82 -2.48 -6.73
C SER A 43 12.84 -3.87 -7.38
N THR A 44 13.66 -4.04 -8.41
CA THR A 44 13.93 -5.32 -9.09
C THR A 44 14.48 -6.40 -8.15
N GLU A 45 15.05 -6.01 -7.01
CA GLU A 45 15.58 -6.90 -5.97
C GLU A 45 14.53 -7.30 -4.93
N GLY A 46 13.32 -6.73 -5.01
CA GLY A 46 12.23 -6.99 -4.07
C GLY A 46 12.24 -6.10 -2.82
N MET A 47 12.90 -4.93 -2.88
CA MET A 47 12.80 -3.93 -1.82
C MET A 47 11.49 -3.13 -1.99
N LEU A 48 10.50 -3.40 -1.14
CA LEU A 48 9.23 -2.68 -1.11
C LEU A 48 9.32 -1.49 -0.16
N SER A 49 9.15 -0.28 -0.70
CA SER A 49 9.05 0.95 0.08
C SER A 49 7.64 1.52 -0.05
N ILE A 50 6.90 1.53 1.07
CA ILE A 50 5.58 2.14 1.18
C ILE A 50 5.77 3.51 1.86
N LEU A 51 5.52 4.58 1.12
CA LEU A 51 5.90 5.92 1.52
C LEU A 51 4.88 6.55 2.47
N ARG A 52 5.35 7.52 3.26
CA ARG A 52 4.53 8.35 4.15
C ARG A 52 3.29 8.86 3.42
N GLY A 53 2.15 8.78 4.10
CA GLY A 53 0.86 9.23 3.56
C GLY A 53 0.10 8.17 2.77
N TYR A 54 0.69 6.99 2.51
CA TYR A 54 -0.07 5.84 2.03
C TYR A 54 -1.17 5.47 3.02
N ALA A 55 -2.39 5.29 2.50
CA ALA A 55 -3.57 5.00 3.29
C ALA A 55 -4.11 3.62 2.92
N TRP A 56 -4.57 2.85 3.92
CA TRP A 56 -5.05 1.48 3.75
C TRP A 56 -6.12 1.13 4.79
N ASP A 57 -6.85 0.04 4.57
CA ASP A 57 -8.03 -0.32 5.37
C ASP A 57 -7.73 -1.21 6.58
N GLY A 58 -6.52 -1.74 6.66
CA GLY A 58 -6.15 -2.77 7.63
C GLY A 58 -6.65 -4.16 7.21
N ALA A 59 -6.61 -5.11 8.13
CA ALA A 59 -7.07 -6.46 7.84
C ALA A 59 -8.61 -6.53 7.80
N SER A 60 -9.15 -7.01 6.69
CA SER A 60 -10.58 -7.32 6.55
C SER A 60 -10.97 -8.56 7.36
N GLY A 61 -12.21 -8.61 7.89
CA GLY A 61 -12.75 -9.83 8.53
C GLY A 61 -12.74 -9.84 10.05
N GLY A 62 -12.69 -8.68 10.70
CA GLY A 62 -12.82 -8.56 12.16
C GLY A 62 -11.57 -8.97 12.93
N TYR A 63 -10.40 -9.04 12.27
CA TYR A 63 -9.15 -9.29 12.96
C TYR A 63 -8.79 -8.14 13.91
N PRO A 64 -8.24 -8.42 15.10
CA PRO A 64 -7.81 -7.39 16.02
C PRO A 64 -6.64 -6.59 15.45
N ASP A 65 -6.54 -5.31 15.82
CA ASP A 65 -5.49 -4.39 15.39
C ASP A 65 -4.15 -4.68 16.10
N LEU A 66 -3.62 -5.89 15.91
CA LEU A 66 -2.30 -6.30 16.39
C LEU A 66 -1.22 -5.82 15.42
N LYS A 67 -0.08 -5.36 15.94
CA LYS A 67 1.03 -4.78 15.12
C LYS A 67 1.44 -5.67 13.93
N LYS A 68 1.45 -7.00 14.10
CA LYS A 68 1.77 -7.96 13.02
C LYS A 68 0.69 -7.98 11.93
N ILE A 69 -0.58 -8.06 12.32
CA ILE A 69 -1.74 -8.04 11.41
C ILE A 69 -1.80 -6.72 10.64
N MET A 70 -1.50 -5.61 11.32
CA MET A 70 -1.43 -4.27 10.74
C MET A 70 -0.33 -4.13 9.68
N ARG A 71 0.86 -4.68 9.94
CA ARG A 71 1.96 -4.68 8.96
C ARG A 71 1.67 -5.59 7.78
N GLY A 72 1.15 -6.79 8.03
CA GLY A 72 0.79 -7.73 6.98
C GLY A 72 -0.26 -7.16 6.03
N SER A 73 -1.35 -6.59 6.58
CA SER A 73 -2.40 -5.96 5.78
C SER A 73 -1.90 -4.75 4.98
N LEU A 74 -0.98 -3.95 5.55
CA LEU A 74 -0.33 -2.85 4.83
C LEU A 74 0.43 -3.35 3.59
N ILE A 75 1.27 -4.38 3.75
CA ILE A 75 2.04 -4.97 2.64
C ILE A 75 1.09 -5.54 1.59
N HIS A 76 0.08 -6.29 2.03
CA HIS A 76 -0.93 -6.88 1.17
C HIS A 76 -1.66 -5.84 0.32
N ASP A 77 -2.18 -4.77 0.92
CA ASP A 77 -2.91 -3.73 0.20
C ASP A 77 -2.04 -2.99 -0.82
N ALA A 78 -0.78 -2.71 -0.47
CA ALA A 78 0.19 -2.10 -1.40
C ALA A 78 0.43 -2.99 -2.63
N LEU A 79 0.66 -4.29 -2.42
CA LEU A 79 0.88 -5.23 -3.53
C LEU A 79 -0.37 -5.39 -4.39
N TYR A 80 -1.55 -5.48 -3.78
CA TYR A 80 -2.82 -5.54 -4.51
C TYR A 80 -3.11 -4.25 -5.28
N GLN A 81 -2.70 -3.09 -4.78
CA GLN A 81 -2.76 -1.85 -5.54
C GLN A 81 -1.89 -1.94 -6.80
N LEU A 82 -0.64 -2.41 -6.70
CA LEU A 82 0.23 -2.58 -7.88
C LEU A 82 -0.36 -3.55 -8.90
N ILE A 83 -1.00 -4.64 -8.45
CA ILE A 83 -1.70 -5.59 -9.32
C ILE A 83 -2.90 -4.93 -10.01
N ARG A 84 -3.71 -4.15 -9.28
CA ARG A 84 -4.84 -3.39 -9.87
C ARG A 84 -4.38 -2.36 -10.89
N MET A 85 -3.22 -1.75 -10.68
CA MET A 85 -2.57 -0.84 -11.61
C MET A 85 -1.89 -1.55 -12.79
N LYS A 86 -1.90 -2.89 -12.82
CA LYS A 86 -1.20 -3.73 -13.83
C LYS A 86 0.32 -3.50 -13.87
N LEU A 87 0.90 -3.05 -12.76
CA LEU A 87 2.35 -2.91 -12.58
C LEU A 87 2.98 -4.20 -12.04
N LEU A 88 2.16 -5.01 -11.37
CA LEU A 88 2.42 -6.42 -11.09
C LEU A 88 1.40 -7.27 -11.84
N THR A 89 1.75 -8.53 -12.08
CA THR A 89 0.91 -9.47 -12.81
C THR A 89 -0.10 -10.14 -11.87
N LEU A 90 -1.12 -10.78 -12.45
CA LEU A 90 -2.03 -11.62 -11.67
C LEU A 90 -1.33 -12.83 -11.05
N GLY A 91 -0.20 -13.28 -11.63
CA GLY A 91 0.62 -14.37 -11.08
C GLY A 91 1.22 -14.03 -9.72
N ASP A 92 1.44 -12.75 -9.45
CA ASP A 92 2.06 -12.27 -8.21
C ASP A 92 1.11 -12.32 -7.00
N ARG A 93 -0.20 -12.52 -7.22
CA ARG A 93 -1.21 -12.60 -6.14
C ARG A 93 -0.84 -13.62 -5.08
N LYS A 94 -0.47 -14.83 -5.49
CA LYS A 94 -0.09 -15.90 -4.55
C LYS A 94 1.11 -15.52 -3.69
N GLN A 95 2.05 -14.75 -4.23
CA GLN A 95 3.20 -14.28 -3.47
C GLN A 95 2.80 -13.13 -2.54
N ALA A 96 1.95 -12.20 -2.98
CA ALA A 96 1.41 -11.13 -2.14
C ALA A 96 0.66 -11.69 -0.92
N ASP A 97 -0.17 -12.72 -1.10
CA ASP A 97 -0.89 -13.39 -0.01
C ASP A 97 0.07 -14.11 0.96
N LYS A 98 1.24 -14.57 0.49
CA LYS A 98 2.27 -15.15 1.37
C LYS A 98 2.96 -14.08 2.21
N GLU A 99 3.22 -12.90 1.65
CA GLU A 99 3.86 -11.80 2.39
C GLU A 99 3.00 -11.33 3.57
N LEU A 100 1.65 -11.37 3.43
CA LEU A 100 0.71 -11.11 4.54
C LEU A 100 1.02 -11.94 5.80
N ARG A 101 1.48 -13.19 5.64
CA ARG A 101 1.71 -14.14 6.74
C ARG A 101 3.10 -14.01 7.38
N LYS A 102 4.05 -13.35 6.73
CA LYS A 102 5.45 -13.24 7.18
C LYS A 102 5.70 -12.01 8.08
N ALA A 103 4.77 -11.07 8.12
CA ALA A 103 4.93 -9.74 8.72
C ALA A 103 4.71 -9.66 10.26
#